data_AF-A0A4T0VJ75-F1
#
_entry.id   AF-A0A4T0VJ75-F1
#
_cell.length_a   1.000
_cell.length_b   1.000
_cell.length_c   1.000
_cell.angle_alpha   90.00
_cell.angle_beta   90.00
_cell.angle_gamma   90.00
#
_symmetry.space_group_name_H-M   'P 1'
#
loop_
_entity.id
_entity.type
_entity.pdbx_description
1 polymer ?
#
loop_
_entity_poly.entity_id
_entity_poly.type
_entity_poly.pdbx_seq_one_letter_code
_entity_poly.pdbx_strand_id
1 'polypeptide(L)'
;MPIPDFANEAIFPAFDGLPIEDAGAADPPSYAASSEPPSYVPPPPPDPPSYSDSQSSASAATTSLIDTAATTPAATSATAVVTTPKPSSHDAREEWFLVAEVRQNMTITKPTLVVVDRAGTEFAVTFEDRGIDLRPVRQGWTIVVPRAVRTAPKGGKRGFVRVPEGRGTGVKYVPGGLERIGELGVRVRGEEEEGDQGKGFRGRCAGCGSLEGEDGGALKSCTACGVARYCGKECQKEDWKTHKNDCKILKGMVNAWGL
;
A
#
# COMPACT_ATOMS: atom_id res chain seq x y z
N MET A 1 2.57 -1.38 9.70
CA MET A 1 1.22 -1.98 9.68
C MET A 1 1.39 -3.47 10.00
N PRO A 2 0.51 -4.13 10.75
CA PRO A 2 0.64 -5.56 11.00
C PRO A 2 0.45 -6.38 9.71
N ILE A 3 1.06 -7.57 9.64
CA ILE A 3 0.84 -8.54 8.55
C ILE A 3 -0.67 -8.88 8.52
N PRO A 4 -1.33 -8.89 7.35
CA PRO A 4 -2.78 -9.04 7.28
C PRO A 4 -3.23 -10.40 7.78
N ASP A 5 -3.76 -10.43 9.01
CA ASP A 5 -4.67 -11.47 9.44
C ASP A 5 -6.09 -11.04 9.06
N PHE A 6 -6.59 -11.60 7.95
CA PHE A 6 -7.93 -11.27 7.47
C PHE A 6 -9.07 -11.85 8.31
N ALA A 7 -8.79 -12.66 9.34
CA ALA A 7 -9.75 -13.02 10.37
C ALA A 7 -9.90 -11.94 11.46
N ASN A 8 -8.88 -11.10 11.67
CA ASN A 8 -8.91 -10.04 12.67
C ASN A 8 -9.73 -8.83 12.18
N GLU A 9 -11.04 -8.86 12.44
CA GLU A 9 -11.97 -7.80 12.00
C GLU A 9 -11.73 -6.44 12.66
N ALA A 10 -11.08 -6.38 13.82
CA ALA A 10 -10.79 -5.13 14.52
C ALA A 10 -9.64 -4.34 13.86
N ILE A 11 -8.60 -5.04 13.39
CA ILE A 11 -7.50 -4.43 12.65
C ILE A 11 -7.86 -4.31 11.15
N PHE A 12 -8.58 -5.27 10.60
CA PHE A 12 -8.98 -5.33 9.20
C PHE A 12 -10.50 -5.39 9.08
N PRO A 13 -11.23 -4.28 9.29
CA PRO A 13 -12.68 -4.24 9.13
C PRO A 13 -13.10 -4.34 7.66
N ALA A 14 -14.22 -5.03 7.42
CA ALA A 14 -14.99 -4.91 6.18
C ALA A 14 -15.63 -3.52 6.08
N PHE A 15 -16.15 -3.14 4.91
CA PHE A 15 -16.77 -1.83 4.66
C PHE A 15 -17.84 -1.48 5.69
N ASP A 16 -18.69 -2.44 6.06
CA ASP A 16 -19.75 -2.21 7.04
C ASP A 16 -19.29 -2.14 8.50
N GLY A 17 -18.04 -2.54 8.78
CA GLY A 17 -17.35 -2.28 10.05
C GLY A 17 -16.59 -0.95 10.09
N LEU A 18 -16.51 -0.19 8.98
CA LEU A 18 -15.79 1.08 8.97
C LEU A 18 -16.53 2.18 9.75
N PRO A 19 -15.81 2.98 10.56
CA PRO A 19 -16.36 4.17 11.17
C PRO A 19 -16.96 5.13 10.13
N ILE A 20 -18.10 5.70 10.49
CA ILE A 20 -18.79 6.70 9.69
C ILE A 20 -18.22 8.08 10.01
N GLU A 21 -17.91 8.88 8.99
CA GLU A 21 -17.56 10.29 9.16
C GLU A 21 -18.76 11.08 9.66
N ASP A 22 -18.59 11.83 10.76
CA ASP A 22 -19.62 12.73 11.28
C ASP A 22 -20.10 13.74 10.24
N ALA A 23 -21.39 14.08 10.29
CA ALA A 23 -22.15 14.69 9.20
C ALA A 23 -21.82 16.17 8.85
N GLY A 24 -20.62 16.66 9.21
CA GLY A 24 -20.11 17.98 8.81
C GLY A 24 -19.25 17.99 7.53
N ALA A 25 -18.85 16.83 7.01
CA ALA A 25 -17.81 16.73 5.97
C ALA A 25 -18.35 16.45 4.54
N ALA A 26 -18.63 17.52 3.80
CA ALA A 26 -18.74 17.63 2.32
C ALA A 26 -19.66 16.65 1.55
N ASP A 27 -20.52 17.20 0.68
CA ASP A 27 -21.35 16.43 -0.24
C ASP A 27 -20.57 15.79 -1.40
N PRO A 28 -21.03 14.63 -1.92
CA PRO A 28 -20.40 13.96 -3.06
C PRO A 28 -20.69 14.65 -4.41
N PRO A 29 -19.81 14.46 -5.42
CA PRO A 29 -20.07 14.95 -6.77
C PRO A 29 -21.31 14.27 -7.40
N SER A 30 -22.07 15.05 -8.17
CA SER A 30 -23.44 14.72 -8.60
C SER A 30 -23.61 13.53 -9.53
N TYR A 31 -22.54 13.01 -10.15
CA TYR A 31 -22.63 11.89 -11.10
C TYR A 31 -23.11 10.58 -10.45
N ALA A 32 -23.03 10.45 -9.12
CA ALA A 32 -23.58 9.32 -8.37
C ALA A 32 -25.14 9.27 -8.35
N ALA A 33 -25.83 10.13 -9.11
CA ALA A 33 -27.29 10.24 -9.15
C ALA A 33 -27.97 9.66 -10.41
N SER A 34 -27.24 9.42 -11.50
CA SER A 34 -27.83 9.07 -12.81
C SER A 34 -27.50 7.63 -13.23
N SER A 35 -28.53 6.84 -13.53
CA SER A 35 -28.42 5.41 -13.88
C SER A 35 -28.43 5.15 -15.40
N GLU A 36 -27.66 5.91 -16.18
CA GLU A 36 -27.47 5.66 -17.62
C GLU A 36 -26.03 6.02 -18.06
N PRO A 37 -25.31 5.14 -18.76
CA PRO A 37 -23.98 5.45 -19.30
C PRO A 37 -24.10 6.32 -20.56
N PRO A 38 -23.36 7.44 -20.69
CA PRO A 38 -23.41 8.27 -21.88
C PRO A 38 -22.84 7.55 -23.11
N SER A 39 -23.51 7.66 -24.26
CA SER A 39 -23.06 7.09 -25.52
C SER A 39 -21.79 7.78 -26.01
N TYR A 40 -20.68 7.05 -26.02
CA TYR A 40 -19.37 7.59 -26.37
C TYR A 40 -19.17 7.67 -27.88
N VAL A 41 -18.90 8.88 -28.39
CA VAL A 41 -18.36 9.11 -29.73
C VAL A 41 -16.89 9.53 -29.58
N PRO A 42 -15.92 8.80 -30.16
CA PRO A 42 -14.51 9.13 -30.04
C PRO A 42 -14.15 10.42 -30.79
N PRO A 43 -13.31 11.31 -30.21
CA PRO A 43 -12.73 12.44 -30.93
C PRO A 43 -11.64 11.97 -31.92
N PRO A 44 -11.37 12.73 -32.99
CA PRO A 44 -10.26 12.44 -33.90
C PRO A 44 -8.88 12.61 -33.21
N PRO A 45 -7.84 11.89 -33.66
CA PRO A 45 -6.50 12.00 -33.09
C PRO A 45 -5.82 13.32 -33.48
N PRO A 46 -4.95 13.89 -32.61
CA PRO A 46 -4.18 15.08 -32.90
C PRO A 46 -2.91 14.80 -33.72
N ASP A 47 -2.45 15.79 -34.47
CA ASP A 47 -1.22 15.74 -35.28
C ASP A 47 0.08 15.69 -34.44
N PRO A 48 1.18 15.11 -34.98
CA PRO A 48 2.44 14.98 -34.28
C PRO A 48 3.23 16.30 -34.16
N PRO A 49 3.98 16.54 -33.07
CA PRO A 49 4.76 17.76 -32.87
C PRO A 49 6.03 17.80 -33.73
N SER A 50 6.34 18.98 -34.27
CA SER A 50 7.62 19.27 -34.93
C SER A 50 8.74 19.47 -33.91
N TYR A 51 9.96 19.03 -34.23
CA TYR A 51 11.15 19.24 -33.40
C TYR A 51 12.01 20.40 -33.94
N SER A 52 12.81 21.01 -33.07
CA SER A 52 13.94 21.87 -33.43
C SER A 52 15.04 21.74 -32.36
N ASP A 53 16.26 21.45 -32.79
CA ASP A 53 17.46 21.38 -31.95
C ASP A 53 17.98 22.76 -31.53
N SER A 54 18.63 22.83 -30.36
CA SER A 54 19.68 23.82 -30.05
C SER A 54 20.55 23.31 -28.89
N GLN A 55 21.86 23.47 -28.99
CA GLN A 55 22.88 22.94 -28.08
C GLN A 55 23.71 24.06 -27.43
N SER A 56 24.69 23.68 -26.57
CA SER A 56 25.81 24.51 -26.05
C SER A 56 25.48 25.37 -24.82
N SER A 57 26.40 25.64 -23.88
CA SER A 57 27.74 25.05 -23.57
C SER A 57 28.16 25.44 -22.13
N ALA A 58 29.34 25.00 -21.65
CA ALA A 58 29.71 25.00 -20.21
C ALA A 58 30.84 25.96 -19.80
N SER A 59 30.90 26.29 -18.48
CA SER A 59 32.06 26.70 -17.64
C SER A 59 31.57 26.78 -16.17
N ALA A 60 32.20 26.26 -15.11
CA ALA A 60 33.56 26.45 -14.53
C ALA A 60 33.78 27.85 -13.88
N ALA A 61 34.33 28.03 -12.66
CA ALA A 61 34.65 27.13 -11.52
C ALA A 61 35.10 27.98 -10.27
N THR A 62 35.29 27.35 -9.08
CA THR A 62 36.20 27.76 -7.95
C THR A 62 35.90 29.07 -7.14
N THR A 63 36.22 29.32 -5.84
CA THR A 63 36.79 28.54 -4.68
C THR A 63 36.47 29.25 -3.32
N SER A 64 36.57 28.54 -2.17
CA SER A 64 36.94 29.03 -0.80
C SER A 64 36.02 30.04 -0.07
N LEU A 65 36.00 30.22 1.27
CA LEU A 65 36.42 29.55 2.54
C LEU A 65 35.60 30.26 3.70
N ILE A 66 35.70 30.10 5.04
CA ILE A 66 36.62 29.44 6.02
C ILE A 66 35.82 29.00 7.28
N ASP A 67 36.46 28.30 8.22
CA ASP A 67 35.99 28.00 9.60
C ASP A 67 35.94 29.21 10.57
N THR A 68 35.18 29.08 11.66
CA THR A 68 35.63 29.23 13.09
C THR A 68 34.50 28.78 14.05
N ALA A 69 34.84 28.26 15.24
CA ALA A 69 33.90 27.55 16.13
C ALA A 69 33.77 28.15 17.56
N ALA A 70 32.83 27.55 18.32
CA ALA A 70 32.64 27.58 19.78
C ALA A 70 32.07 28.85 20.46
N THR A 71 31.02 28.67 21.28
CA THR A 71 31.07 28.79 22.77
C THR A 71 29.66 28.67 23.40
N THR A 72 29.50 27.75 24.36
CA THR A 72 28.40 27.67 25.36
C THR A 72 28.87 28.32 26.69
N PRO A 73 28.01 28.77 27.64
CA PRO A 73 26.96 27.92 28.27
C PRO A 73 25.72 28.65 28.89
N ALA A 74 24.97 27.89 29.71
CA ALA A 74 24.19 28.31 30.90
C ALA A 74 22.74 28.85 30.77
N ALA A 75 21.79 27.92 30.85
CA ALA A 75 20.65 27.85 31.79
C ALA A 75 19.85 29.11 32.24
N THR A 76 18.52 29.01 32.19
CA THR A 76 17.66 29.22 33.38
C THR A 76 16.23 28.64 33.24
N SER A 77 15.59 28.45 34.40
CA SER A 77 14.13 28.43 34.64
C SER A 77 13.24 27.45 33.85
N ALA A 78 12.87 26.34 34.50
CA ALA A 78 11.70 25.55 34.15
C ALA A 78 10.45 26.11 34.84
N THR A 79 9.44 26.52 34.07
CA THR A 79 8.10 26.87 34.57
C THR A 79 7.11 25.82 34.07
N ALA A 80 6.22 25.35 34.94
CA ALA A 80 5.31 24.26 34.62
C ALA A 80 4.26 24.68 33.56
N VAL A 81 4.42 24.16 32.34
CA VAL A 81 3.37 24.17 31.32
C VAL A 81 2.54 22.90 31.48
N VAL A 82 1.21 23.04 31.52
CA VAL A 82 0.30 21.89 31.49
C VAL A 82 0.37 21.26 30.09
N THR A 83 1.23 20.25 29.94
CA THR A 83 1.40 19.54 28.68
C THR A 83 0.16 18.69 28.41
N THR A 84 -0.70 19.13 27.49
CA THR A 84 -1.58 18.19 26.78
C THR A 84 -0.70 17.09 26.17
N PRO A 85 -1.06 15.81 26.29
CA PRO A 85 -0.16 14.71 25.92
C PRO A 85 0.16 14.78 24.43
N LYS A 86 1.40 15.19 24.12
CA LYS A 86 2.01 15.07 22.79
C LYS A 86 1.90 13.61 22.38
N PRO A 87 1.27 13.26 21.24
CA PRO A 87 0.95 11.87 20.91
C PRO A 87 2.22 11.02 20.86
N SER A 88 2.36 10.14 21.84
CA SER A 88 3.59 9.41 22.13
C SER A 88 3.56 8.01 21.54
N SER A 89 4.41 7.79 20.54
CA SER A 89 4.97 6.47 20.20
C SER A 89 3.98 5.30 20.09
N HIS A 90 3.29 5.21 18.96
CA HIS A 90 2.70 3.96 18.44
C HIS A 90 1.85 3.15 19.42
N ASP A 91 0.72 3.70 19.85
CA ASP A 91 -0.38 2.86 20.34
C ASP A 91 -0.95 2.07 19.15
N ALA A 92 -0.52 0.81 18.99
CA ALA A 92 -0.96 -0.09 17.91
C ALA A 92 -2.45 -0.50 18.01
N ARG A 93 -3.20 0.19 18.88
CA ARG A 93 -4.60 -0.03 19.24
C ARG A 93 -5.54 0.92 18.49
N GLU A 94 -5.01 1.92 17.78
CA GLU A 94 -5.79 2.93 17.02
C GLU A 94 -5.60 2.87 15.47
N GLU A 95 -4.87 1.87 14.94
CA GLU A 95 -4.67 1.72 13.50
C GLU A 95 -5.41 0.51 12.92
N TRP A 96 -6.60 0.75 12.35
CA TRP A 96 -7.28 -0.20 11.46
C TRP A 96 -6.95 0.08 9.99
N PHE A 97 -7.11 -0.93 9.13
CA PHE A 97 -6.78 -0.88 7.71
C PHE A 97 -7.90 -1.53 6.90
N LEU A 98 -8.58 -0.75 6.05
CA LEU A 98 -9.42 -1.37 5.02
C LEU A 98 -8.50 -2.07 4.03
N VAL A 99 -8.83 -3.31 3.67
CA VAL A 99 -8.19 -4.05 2.59
C VAL A 99 -9.26 -4.56 1.62
N ALA A 100 -9.10 -4.23 0.34
CA ALA A 100 -10.09 -4.52 -0.71
C ALA A 100 -9.41 -4.77 -2.05
N GLU A 101 -10.06 -5.48 -2.97
CA GLU A 101 -9.59 -5.71 -4.33
C GLU A 101 -10.20 -4.70 -5.32
N VAL A 102 -9.36 -4.09 -6.15
CA VAL A 102 -9.78 -3.14 -7.19
C VAL A 102 -10.53 -3.87 -8.30
N ARG A 103 -11.81 -3.52 -8.46
CA ARG A 103 -12.66 -3.94 -9.58
C ARG A 103 -12.47 -3.05 -10.78
N GLN A 104 -12.46 -1.73 -10.59
CA GLN A 104 -12.36 -0.75 -11.68
C GLN A 104 -11.67 0.54 -11.23
N ASN A 105 -10.92 1.18 -12.13
CA ASN A 105 -10.48 2.56 -11.97
C ASN A 105 -11.50 3.48 -12.67
N MET A 106 -12.09 4.40 -11.93
CA MET A 106 -13.12 5.36 -12.39
C MET A 106 -12.63 6.81 -12.27
N THR A 107 -11.32 7.02 -12.36
CA THR A 107 -10.71 8.35 -12.33
C THR A 107 -11.01 9.12 -13.62
N ILE A 108 -11.86 10.15 -13.50
CA ILE A 108 -12.11 11.13 -14.57
C ILE A 108 -11.54 12.50 -14.15
N THR A 109 -11.98 13.01 -13.00
CA THR A 109 -11.48 14.28 -12.41
C THR A 109 -11.09 14.13 -10.94
N LYS A 110 -11.91 13.44 -10.12
CA LYS A 110 -11.52 12.98 -8.78
C LYS A 110 -10.92 11.56 -8.87
N PRO A 111 -9.70 11.29 -8.34
CA PRO A 111 -9.16 9.94 -8.34
C PRO A 111 -10.09 9.00 -7.57
N THR A 112 -10.56 7.95 -8.26
CA THR A 112 -11.65 7.09 -7.77
C THR A 112 -11.41 5.65 -8.20
N LEU A 113 -11.53 4.71 -7.26
CA LEU A 113 -11.51 3.27 -7.50
C LEU A 113 -12.83 2.65 -7.04
N VAL A 114 -13.37 1.70 -7.81
CA VAL A 114 -14.40 0.77 -7.35
C VAL A 114 -13.70 -0.48 -6.87
N VAL A 115 -14.00 -0.91 -5.65
CA VAL A 115 -13.33 -2.00 -4.96
C VAL A 115 -14.33 -2.94 -4.28
N VAL A 116 -13.91 -4.17 -4.01
CA VAL A 116 -14.67 -5.17 -3.24
C VAL A 116 -13.87 -5.60 -2.01
N ASP A 117 -14.47 -5.66 -0.82
CA ASP A 117 -13.81 -6.13 0.40
C ASP A 117 -13.88 -7.67 0.57
N ARG A 118 -13.39 -8.18 1.71
CA ARG A 118 -13.47 -9.62 2.04
C ARG A 118 -14.90 -10.16 2.20
N ALA A 119 -15.89 -9.30 2.41
CA ALA A 119 -17.29 -9.68 2.55
C ALA A 119 -18.04 -9.72 1.21
N GLY A 120 -17.38 -9.35 0.11
CA GLY A 120 -18.01 -9.23 -1.21
C GLY A 120 -18.75 -7.89 -1.40
N THR A 121 -18.63 -6.94 -0.47
CA THR A 121 -19.29 -5.64 -0.57
C THR A 121 -18.52 -4.74 -1.53
N GLU A 122 -19.16 -4.37 -2.65
CA GLU A 122 -18.60 -3.44 -3.64
C GLU A 122 -18.93 -1.98 -3.29
N PHE A 123 -17.94 -1.09 -3.35
CA PHE A 123 -18.08 0.35 -3.04
C PHE A 123 -16.96 1.17 -3.69
N ALA A 124 -17.11 2.50 -3.67
CA ALA A 124 -16.09 3.43 -4.17
C ALA A 124 -15.11 3.86 -3.06
N VAL A 125 -13.84 4.01 -3.42
CA VAL A 125 -12.80 4.73 -2.68
C VAL A 125 -12.47 5.99 -3.46
N THR A 126 -12.69 7.18 -2.87
CA THR A 126 -12.40 8.47 -3.53
C THR A 126 -11.29 9.21 -2.79
N PHE A 127 -10.34 9.78 -3.53
CA PHE A 127 -9.21 10.54 -2.98
C PHE A 127 -9.43 12.04 -3.18
N GLU A 128 -9.04 12.84 -2.20
CA GLU A 128 -9.17 14.31 -2.26
C GLU A 128 -7.82 15.01 -2.54
N ASP A 129 -6.71 14.27 -2.40
CA ASP A 129 -5.39 14.64 -2.91
C ASP A 129 -5.38 14.89 -4.43
N ARG A 130 -4.98 16.10 -4.84
CA ARG A 130 -4.86 16.49 -6.27
C ARG A 130 -3.70 15.84 -7.03
N GLY A 131 -2.82 15.09 -6.34
CA GLY A 131 -1.57 14.53 -6.87
C GLY A 131 -1.51 13.00 -6.98
N ILE A 132 -2.60 12.28 -6.73
CA ILE A 132 -2.59 10.81 -6.71
C ILE A 132 -2.78 10.23 -8.12
N ASP A 133 -1.71 9.66 -8.67
CA ASP A 133 -1.74 8.95 -9.95
C ASP A 133 -2.21 7.50 -9.76
N LEU A 134 -3.47 7.24 -10.14
CA LEU A 134 -4.05 5.89 -10.14
C LEU A 134 -3.85 5.12 -11.46
N ARG A 135 -3.22 5.69 -12.49
CA ARG A 135 -3.01 5.01 -13.79
C ARG A 135 -2.23 3.68 -13.69
N PRO A 136 -1.26 3.50 -12.75
CA PRO A 136 -0.60 2.21 -12.57
C PRO A 136 -1.46 1.13 -11.89
N VAL A 137 -2.54 1.53 -11.19
CA VAL A 137 -3.39 0.62 -10.42
C VAL A 137 -4.34 -0.12 -11.36
N ARG A 138 -4.30 -1.46 -11.32
CA ARG A 138 -5.03 -2.33 -12.25
C ARG A 138 -6.15 -3.08 -11.52
N GLN A 139 -7.11 -3.60 -12.29
CA GLN A 139 -8.08 -4.57 -11.80
C GLN A 139 -7.36 -5.81 -11.22
N GLY A 140 -7.88 -6.38 -10.14
CA GLY A 140 -7.27 -7.53 -9.44
C GLY A 140 -6.00 -7.17 -8.65
N TRP A 141 -5.80 -5.89 -8.32
CA TRP A 141 -4.83 -5.45 -7.32
C TRP A 141 -5.54 -5.18 -6.00
N THR A 142 -4.87 -5.43 -4.88
CA THR A 142 -5.40 -5.09 -3.56
C THR A 142 -4.92 -3.72 -3.10
N ILE A 143 -5.86 -2.90 -2.61
CA ILE A 143 -5.63 -1.63 -1.95
C ILE A 143 -5.63 -1.82 -0.42
N VAL A 144 -4.77 -1.07 0.27
CA VAL A 144 -4.71 -0.99 1.73
C VAL A 144 -4.84 0.49 2.13
N VAL A 145 -5.92 0.83 2.85
CA VAL A 145 -6.24 2.22 3.25
C VAL A 145 -6.12 2.35 4.79
N PRO A 146 -5.05 2.97 5.31
CA PRO A 146 -4.86 3.16 6.76
C PRO A 146 -5.87 4.13 7.37
N ARG A 147 -6.50 3.73 8.47
CA ARG A 147 -7.58 4.43 9.18
C ARG A 147 -8.65 4.94 8.20
N ALA A 148 -9.17 4.01 7.40
CA ALA A 148 -10.24 4.26 6.43
C ALA A 148 -11.55 4.60 7.13
N VAL A 149 -12.28 5.57 6.58
CA VAL A 149 -13.58 6.01 7.07
C VAL A 149 -14.57 6.07 5.91
N ARG A 150 -15.85 5.81 6.19
CA ARG A 150 -16.92 5.84 5.18
C ARG A 150 -17.87 7.00 5.42
N THR A 151 -18.42 7.53 4.34
CA THR A 151 -19.48 8.55 4.40
C THR A 151 -20.78 7.95 4.91
N ALA A 152 -21.55 8.75 5.66
CA ALA A 152 -22.85 8.34 6.17
C ALA A 152 -23.80 7.93 5.03
N PRO A 153 -24.54 6.80 5.15
CA PRO A 153 -25.54 6.40 4.17
C PRO A 153 -26.59 7.49 3.91
N LYS A 154 -26.71 7.95 2.66
CA LYS A 154 -27.69 8.96 2.22
C LYS A 154 -28.66 8.34 1.22
N GLY A 155 -29.98 8.49 1.46
CA GLY A 155 -31.03 8.12 0.50
C GLY A 155 -30.99 6.66 0.05
N GLY A 156 -30.78 5.72 0.97
CA GLY A 156 -30.71 4.28 0.67
C GLY A 156 -29.38 3.80 0.04
N LYS A 157 -28.43 4.70 -0.24
CA LYS A 157 -27.10 4.36 -0.76
C LYS A 157 -26.14 4.08 0.40
N ARG A 158 -25.34 3.02 0.30
CA ARG A 158 -24.46 2.48 1.37
C ARG A 158 -23.30 3.39 1.85
N GLY A 159 -23.17 4.59 1.29
CA GLY A 159 -21.98 5.43 1.47
C GLY A 159 -20.82 4.99 0.57
N PHE A 160 -19.65 5.59 0.79
CA PHE A 160 -18.39 5.29 0.08
C PHE A 160 -17.20 5.67 0.99
N VAL A 161 -16.00 5.16 0.68
CA VAL A 161 -14.79 5.48 1.46
C VAL A 161 -14.16 6.78 0.96
N ARG A 162 -13.89 7.69 1.89
CA ARG A 162 -13.16 8.94 1.65
C ARG A 162 -11.71 8.80 2.09
N VAL A 163 -10.78 9.23 1.25
CA VAL A 163 -9.37 9.43 1.58
C VAL A 163 -9.12 10.94 1.52
N PRO A 164 -9.07 11.64 2.69
CA PRO A 164 -8.87 13.09 2.74
C PRO A 164 -7.53 13.53 2.17
N GLU A 165 -7.41 14.81 1.83
CA GLU A 165 -6.16 15.43 1.37
C GLU A 165 -5.02 15.22 2.39
N GLY A 166 -3.82 14.90 1.88
CA GLY A 166 -2.66 14.52 2.67
C GLY A 166 -2.63 13.05 3.10
N ARG A 167 -3.63 12.22 2.76
CA ARG A 167 -3.71 10.80 3.17
C ARG A 167 -3.50 9.80 2.04
N GLY A 168 -3.67 10.19 0.77
CA GLY A 168 -3.52 9.30 -0.39
C GLY A 168 -2.13 8.66 -0.52
N THR A 169 -1.06 9.34 -0.08
CA THR A 169 0.31 8.78 -0.08
C THR A 169 0.53 7.69 1.00
N GLY A 170 -0.33 7.67 2.03
CA GLY A 170 -0.38 6.62 3.04
C GLY A 170 -0.99 5.31 2.53
N VAL A 171 -1.86 5.38 1.52
CA VAL A 171 -2.51 4.22 0.89
C VAL A 171 -1.48 3.38 0.14
N LYS A 172 -1.59 2.05 0.27
CA LYS A 172 -0.67 1.09 -0.37
C LYS A 172 -1.42 0.21 -1.37
N TYR A 173 -0.66 -0.32 -2.33
CA TYR A 173 -1.18 -1.15 -3.41
C TYR A 173 -0.30 -2.40 -3.55
N VAL A 174 -0.93 -3.57 -3.56
CA VAL A 174 -0.28 -4.88 -3.70
C VAL A 174 -0.70 -5.49 -5.04
N PRO A 175 0.23 -5.91 -5.92
CA PRO A 175 -0.07 -6.28 -7.30
C PRO A 175 -0.56 -7.74 -7.42
N GLY A 176 -1.63 -8.07 -6.69
CA GLY A 176 -2.34 -9.34 -6.71
C GLY A 176 -3.69 -9.24 -6.00
N GLY A 177 -4.56 -10.23 -6.21
CA GLY A 177 -5.90 -10.26 -5.63
C GLY A 177 -5.92 -10.63 -4.14
N LEU A 178 -7.05 -10.33 -3.50
CA LEU A 178 -7.20 -10.37 -2.04
C LEU A 178 -7.01 -11.78 -1.47
N GLU A 179 -7.61 -12.78 -2.12
CA GLU A 179 -7.50 -14.20 -1.80
C GLU A 179 -6.05 -14.69 -1.81
N ARG A 180 -5.30 -14.38 -2.89
CA ARG A 180 -3.89 -14.80 -3.04
C ARG A 180 -2.96 -14.11 -2.03
N ILE A 181 -3.28 -12.88 -1.62
CA ILE A 181 -2.58 -12.20 -0.53
C ILE A 181 -2.87 -12.88 0.81
N GLY A 182 -4.08 -13.39 1.03
CA GLY A 182 -4.43 -14.21 2.18
C GLY A 182 -3.60 -15.50 2.24
N GLU A 183 -3.58 -16.28 1.14
CA GLU A 183 -2.75 -17.49 1.03
C GLU A 183 -1.28 -17.22 1.36
N LEU A 184 -0.71 -16.16 0.79
CA LEU A 184 0.69 -15.80 1.01
C LEU A 184 0.92 -15.26 2.42
N GLY A 185 -0.03 -14.53 3.00
CA GLY A 185 0.00 -14.05 4.39
C GLY A 185 0.17 -15.19 5.39
N VAL A 186 -0.62 -16.26 5.26
CA VAL A 186 -0.50 -17.46 6.11
C VAL A 186 0.87 -18.13 5.92
N ARG A 187 1.31 -18.36 4.67
CA ARG A 187 2.64 -18.95 4.38
C ARG A 187 3.82 -18.10 4.88
N VAL A 188 3.65 -16.78 5.04
CA VAL A 188 4.69 -15.84 5.51
C VAL A 188 4.68 -15.63 7.02
N ARG A 189 3.50 -15.69 7.66
CA ARG A 189 3.42 -15.83 9.12
C ARG A 189 4.14 -17.10 9.54
N GLY A 190 3.72 -18.24 8.99
CA GLY A 190 4.22 -19.55 9.40
C GLY A 190 3.86 -19.81 10.85
N GLU A 191 2.57 -20.00 11.12
CA GLU A 191 2.07 -20.25 12.47
C GLU A 191 2.70 -21.51 13.07
N GLU A 192 3.14 -21.39 14.32
CA GLU A 192 3.79 -22.44 15.10
C GLU A 192 2.72 -23.38 15.67
N GLU A 193 2.07 -24.16 14.82
CA GLU A 193 1.22 -25.27 15.26
C GLU A 193 2.11 -26.33 15.94
N GLU A 194 1.83 -26.66 17.20
CA GLU A 194 2.47 -27.78 17.93
C GLU A 194 1.97 -29.15 17.41
N GLY A 195 2.12 -29.39 16.10
CA GLY A 195 1.67 -30.60 15.43
C GLY A 195 1.73 -30.49 13.90
N ASP A 196 2.53 -31.35 13.29
CA ASP A 196 2.75 -31.49 11.84
C ASP A 196 3.52 -30.33 11.13
N GLN A 197 3.99 -30.60 9.91
CA GLN A 197 5.15 -29.93 9.31
C GLN A 197 4.79 -28.67 8.50
N GLY A 198 4.38 -27.62 9.20
CA GLY A 198 4.01 -26.32 8.64
C GLY A 198 5.00 -25.74 7.61
N LYS A 199 4.56 -25.54 6.37
CA LYS A 199 5.38 -25.08 5.23
C LYS A 199 5.50 -23.55 5.15
N GLY A 200 5.97 -22.92 6.22
CA GLY A 200 6.29 -21.48 6.23
C GLY A 200 7.50 -21.12 5.35
N PHE A 201 7.53 -19.90 4.81
CA PHE A 201 8.69 -19.37 4.07
C PHE A 201 9.93 -19.09 4.96
N ARG A 202 9.77 -19.11 6.29
CA ARG A 202 10.84 -18.88 7.26
C ARG A 202 11.65 -20.18 7.45
N GLY A 203 12.95 -20.11 7.15
CA GLY A 203 13.91 -21.18 7.47
C GLY A 203 13.98 -22.38 6.53
N ARG A 204 13.27 -22.41 5.39
CA ARG A 204 13.35 -23.48 4.39
C ARG A 204 13.53 -22.97 2.96
N CYS A 205 14.25 -23.72 2.13
CA CYS A 205 14.40 -23.49 0.69
C CYS A 205 13.05 -23.73 -0.02
N ALA A 206 12.55 -22.73 -0.75
CA ALA A 206 11.27 -22.84 -1.46
C ALA A 206 11.28 -23.88 -2.61
N GLY A 207 12.44 -24.16 -3.21
CA GLY A 207 12.58 -25.16 -4.27
C GLY A 207 12.70 -26.61 -3.79
N CYS A 208 13.51 -26.87 -2.76
CA CYS A 208 13.85 -28.25 -2.32
C CYS A 208 13.55 -28.57 -0.84
N GLY A 209 13.04 -27.62 -0.06
CA GLY A 209 12.73 -27.80 1.36
C GLY A 209 13.92 -27.77 2.34
N SER A 210 15.17 -27.78 1.86
CA SER A 210 16.38 -27.74 2.71
C SER A 210 16.35 -26.60 3.74
N LEU A 211 16.78 -26.90 4.97
CA LEU A 211 17.00 -25.90 6.04
C LEU A 211 18.27 -25.06 5.79
N GLU A 212 19.23 -25.61 5.04
CA GLU A 212 20.58 -25.07 4.86
C GLU A 212 20.90 -24.76 3.40
N GLY A 213 21.90 -23.89 3.19
CA GLY A 213 22.47 -23.55 1.90
C GLY A 213 23.24 -24.71 1.26
N GLU A 214 23.49 -24.61 -0.06
CA GLU A 214 24.38 -25.55 -0.79
C GLU A 214 25.75 -25.71 -0.09
N ASP A 215 26.23 -24.63 0.51
CA ASP A 215 27.52 -24.52 1.19
C ASP A 215 27.47 -24.91 2.69
N GLY A 216 26.35 -25.49 3.16
CA GLY A 216 26.05 -25.68 4.60
C GLY A 216 25.76 -24.38 5.36
N GLY A 217 25.75 -23.23 4.67
CA GLY A 217 25.52 -21.91 5.25
C GLY A 217 24.04 -21.50 5.32
N ALA A 218 23.79 -20.21 5.58
CA ALA A 218 22.43 -19.68 5.64
C ALA A 218 21.76 -19.62 4.24
N LEU A 219 20.44 -19.83 4.21
CA LEU A 219 19.64 -19.75 2.97
C LEU A 219 19.65 -18.34 2.36
N LYS A 220 19.99 -18.27 1.07
CA LYS A 220 20.09 -17.06 0.24
C LYS A 220 18.67 -16.54 -0.05
N SER A 221 18.40 -15.25 0.18
CA SER A 221 17.07 -14.65 -0.03
C SER A 221 16.82 -14.20 -1.48
N CYS A 222 15.56 -14.18 -1.88
CA CYS A 222 15.15 -13.62 -3.17
C CYS A 222 15.40 -12.11 -3.18
N THR A 223 16.41 -11.64 -3.92
CA THR A 223 16.78 -10.22 -4.01
C THR A 223 15.66 -9.31 -4.52
N ALA A 224 14.65 -9.86 -5.19
CA ALA A 224 13.52 -9.10 -5.71
C ALA A 224 12.41 -8.84 -4.68
N CYS A 225 12.16 -9.78 -3.73
CA CYS A 225 11.05 -9.70 -2.76
C CYS A 225 11.43 -9.91 -1.29
N GLY A 226 12.68 -10.23 -0.95
CA GLY A 226 13.18 -10.46 0.42
C GLY A 226 12.70 -11.75 1.11
N VAL A 227 11.42 -12.11 0.93
CA VAL A 227 10.72 -13.18 1.65
C VAL A 227 11.26 -14.58 1.32
N ALA A 228 11.11 -15.04 0.07
CA ALA A 228 11.44 -16.43 -0.29
C ALA A 228 12.93 -16.70 -0.15
N ARG A 229 13.27 -17.90 0.34
CA ARG A 229 14.64 -18.34 0.62
C ARG A 229 14.99 -19.55 -0.25
N TYR A 230 16.26 -19.67 -0.62
CA TYR A 230 16.77 -20.78 -1.42
C TYR A 230 18.13 -21.23 -0.89
N CYS A 231 18.43 -22.52 -0.98
CA CYS A 231 19.79 -23.01 -0.71
C CYS A 231 20.80 -22.52 -1.76
N GLY A 232 20.30 -22.25 -2.97
CA GLY A 232 21.11 -22.05 -4.17
C GLY A 232 20.41 -21.37 -5.34
N LYS A 233 21.19 -21.09 -6.38
CA LYS A 233 20.70 -20.45 -7.62
C LYS A 233 19.84 -21.38 -8.46
N GLU A 234 20.08 -22.68 -8.44
CA GLU A 234 19.32 -23.62 -9.28
C GLU A 234 17.90 -23.80 -8.75
N CYS A 235 17.72 -24.04 -7.44
CA CYS A 235 16.39 -24.04 -6.82
C CYS A 235 15.63 -22.72 -7.01
N GLN A 236 16.31 -21.57 -7.08
CA GLN A 236 15.68 -20.29 -7.41
C GLN A 236 15.21 -20.22 -8.87
N LYS A 237 15.99 -20.75 -9.84
CA LYS A 237 15.60 -20.82 -11.25
C LYS A 237 14.44 -21.78 -11.49
N GLU A 238 14.39 -22.89 -10.75
CA GLU A 238 13.35 -23.91 -10.85
C GLU A 238 12.01 -23.37 -10.34
N ASP A 239 11.99 -22.84 -9.10
CA ASP A 239 10.80 -22.21 -8.52
C ASP A 239 10.43 -20.90 -9.23
N TRP A 240 11.31 -20.26 -10.02
CA TRP A 240 10.95 -19.02 -10.74
C TRP A 240 9.70 -19.17 -11.62
N LYS A 241 9.37 -20.37 -12.10
CA LYS A 241 8.13 -20.65 -12.86
C LYS A 241 6.87 -20.36 -12.02
N THR A 242 6.88 -20.73 -10.75
CA THR A 242 5.82 -20.52 -9.75
C THR A 242 5.97 -19.17 -9.05
N HIS A 243 7.17 -18.90 -8.51
CA HIS A 243 7.52 -17.72 -7.75
C HIS A 243 7.41 -16.41 -8.53
N LYS A 244 7.56 -16.35 -9.87
CA LYS A 244 7.56 -15.09 -10.64
C LYS A 244 6.34 -14.20 -10.43
N ASN A 245 5.17 -14.79 -10.13
CA ASN A 245 3.95 -14.04 -9.81
C ASN A 245 3.92 -13.67 -8.32
N ASP A 246 4.09 -14.65 -7.43
CA ASP A 246 4.07 -14.44 -5.99
C ASP A 246 5.17 -13.46 -5.53
N CYS A 247 6.34 -13.46 -6.17
CA CYS A 247 7.43 -12.50 -5.95
C CYS A 247 6.98 -11.04 -6.07
N LYS A 248 6.05 -10.73 -6.99
CA LYS A 248 5.51 -9.37 -7.14
C LYS A 248 4.55 -9.04 -6.01
N ILE A 249 3.69 -10.01 -5.67
CA ILE A 249 2.72 -9.90 -4.58
C ILE A 249 3.50 -9.70 -3.28
N LEU A 250 4.36 -10.64 -2.90
CA LEU A 250 5.27 -10.61 -1.74
C LEU A 250 6.07 -9.30 -1.66
N LYS A 251 6.61 -8.77 -2.77
CA LYS A 251 7.27 -7.45 -2.76
C LYS A 251 6.29 -6.32 -2.40
N GLY A 252 5.08 -6.36 -2.94
CA GLY A 252 3.99 -5.47 -2.51
C GLY A 252 3.61 -5.66 -1.04
N MET A 253 3.61 -6.90 -0.54
CA MET A 253 3.35 -7.20 0.88
C MET A 253 4.42 -6.61 1.80
N VAL A 254 5.71 -6.72 1.43
CA VAL A 254 6.83 -6.04 2.12
C VAL A 254 6.61 -4.52 2.12
N ASN A 255 6.28 -3.93 0.97
CA ASN A 255 6.06 -2.49 0.83
C ASN A 255 4.80 -1.98 1.57
N ALA A 256 3.82 -2.85 1.83
CA ALA A 256 2.58 -2.51 2.53
C ALA A 256 2.71 -2.66 4.06
N TRP A 257 3.30 -3.76 4.52
CA TRP A 257 3.27 -4.16 5.94
C TRP A 257 4.65 -4.15 6.63
N GLY A 258 5.75 -4.30 5.90
CA GLY A 258 7.11 -4.38 6.47
C GLY A 258 7.47 -5.81 6.88
N LEU A 259 7.54 -6.72 5.91
CA LEU A 259 7.92 -8.13 6.04
C LEU A 259 9.44 -8.35 6.04
#